data_AF-A0A7K1C9N6-F1
#
_entry.id   AF-A0A7K1C9N6-F1
#
_cell.length_a   1.000
_cell.length_b   1.000
_cell.length_c   1.000
_cell.angle_alpha   90.00
_cell.angle_beta   90.00
_cell.angle_gamma   90.00
#
_symmetry.space_group_name_H-M   'P 1'
#
loop_
_entity.id
_entity.type
_entity.pdbx_description
1 polymer ?
#
loop_
_entity_poly.entity_id
_entity_poly.type
_entity_poly.pdbx_seq_one_letter_code
_entity_poly.pdbx_strand_id
1 'polypeptide(L)'
;MQELGIRYYMAVTPEAITKADELERNGGGLTNIATSGPWKIYEVAGSDIVTPLRTQPVVVEGRSGDQRERWLELGTSWMQNRSEWNALPAADGPDEWQRVSVDVDMSRREGEPGADSRKVDVVVPTATIDAVALDEVTVSNVDIGQQSVSFDVDKVGVPVLVRVSYFPNWNVSGAEGPYRVAPNMMVVIPTSNSVSMSFESSLVDHFAYLLTLAGIVVTIVIFRRDRRENRQVTAPAEAP
;
A
#
# COMPACT_ATOMS: atom_id res chain seq x y z
N MET A 1 2.53 13.81 -2.19
CA MET A 1 3.84 13.15 -2.33
C MET A 1 4.36 12.70 -0.98
N GLN A 2 4.54 13.62 -0.03
CA GLN A 2 4.94 13.33 1.36
C GLN A 2 4.13 12.16 1.92
N GLU A 3 2.81 12.30 1.95
CA GLU A 3 1.85 11.33 2.51
C GLU A 3 1.86 9.94 1.87
N LEU A 4 2.40 9.81 0.67
CA LEU A 4 2.53 8.53 -0.02
C LEU A 4 3.92 7.91 0.16
N GLY A 5 4.78 8.51 0.99
CA GLY A 5 6.16 8.07 1.18
C GLY A 5 7.06 8.26 -0.05
N ILE A 6 6.67 9.17 -0.97
CA ILE A 6 7.44 9.40 -2.20
C ILE A 6 8.64 10.27 -1.86
N ARG A 7 9.83 9.67 -1.85
CA ARG A 7 11.08 10.35 -1.47
C ARG A 7 11.61 11.33 -2.51
N TYR A 8 11.41 11.04 -3.79
CA TYR A 8 11.95 11.84 -4.88
C TYR A 8 10.86 12.29 -5.85
N TYR A 9 10.87 13.57 -6.17
CA TYR A 9 10.05 14.17 -7.22
C TYR A 9 10.94 14.56 -8.40
N MET A 10 10.59 14.12 -9.60
CA MET A 10 11.31 14.46 -10.83
C MET A 10 10.44 15.34 -11.72
N ALA A 11 10.89 16.58 -11.96
CA ALA A 11 10.23 17.52 -12.86
C ALA A 11 10.98 17.61 -14.18
N VAL A 12 10.25 17.73 -15.29
CA VAL A 12 10.84 17.83 -16.65
C VAL A 12 10.32 19.03 -17.44
N THR A 13 9.05 19.38 -17.29
CA THR A 13 8.49 20.52 -18.02
C THR A 13 8.87 21.84 -17.33
N PRO A 14 9.03 22.95 -18.08
CA PRO A 14 9.34 24.25 -17.50
C PRO A 14 8.36 24.67 -16.39
N GLU A 15 7.07 24.36 -16.56
CA GLU A 15 6.02 24.69 -15.59
C GLU A 15 6.18 23.88 -14.29
N ALA A 16 6.47 22.59 -14.42
CA ALA A 16 6.68 21.69 -13.27
C ALA A 16 7.94 22.09 -12.50
N ILE A 17 9.02 22.42 -13.20
CA ILE A 17 10.28 22.90 -12.61
C ILE A 17 10.05 24.22 -11.87
N THR A 18 9.37 25.18 -12.51
CA THR A 18 9.09 26.49 -11.90
C THR A 18 8.29 26.34 -10.60
N LYS A 19 7.24 25.51 -10.60
CA LYS A 19 6.43 25.26 -9.38
C LYS A 19 7.24 24.56 -8.28
N ALA A 20 8.10 23.61 -8.65
CA ALA A 20 8.94 22.92 -7.68
C ALA A 20 9.99 23.87 -7.06
N ASP A 21 10.56 24.76 -7.86
CA ASP A 21 11.49 25.80 -7.40
C ASP A 21 10.81 26.83 -6.49
N GLU A 22 9.54 27.14 -6.74
CA GLU A 22 8.73 27.97 -5.84
C GLU A 22 8.49 27.28 -4.49
N LEU A 23 8.15 25.99 -4.51
CA LEU A 23 7.96 25.20 -3.29
C LEU A 23 9.27 25.10 -2.49
N GLU A 24 10.40 24.86 -3.15
CA GLU A 24 11.71 24.86 -2.48
C GLU A 24 11.98 26.20 -1.80
N ARG A 25 11.85 27.31 -2.52
CA ARG A 25 12.09 28.66 -1.97
C ARG A 25 11.17 29.04 -0.81
N ASN A 26 9.93 28.56 -0.84
CA ASN A 26 8.92 28.87 0.17
C ASN A 26 8.92 27.88 1.35
N GLY A 27 9.87 26.93 1.39
CA GLY A 27 9.90 25.90 2.44
C GLY A 27 8.76 24.88 2.34
N GLY A 28 8.16 24.72 1.15
CA GLY A 28 7.08 23.78 0.85
C GLY A 28 7.49 22.30 0.80
N GLY A 29 8.63 21.95 1.40
CA GLY A 29 9.06 20.56 1.57
C GLY A 29 9.72 19.90 0.35
N LEU A 30 10.23 20.70 -0.60
CA LEU A 30 11.09 20.20 -1.69
C LEU A 30 12.50 20.77 -1.53
N THR A 31 13.51 19.96 -1.84
CA THR A 31 14.91 20.40 -1.90
C THR A 31 15.53 19.85 -3.16
N ASN A 32 16.07 20.70 -4.02
CA ASN A 32 16.75 20.23 -5.21
C ASN A 32 18.04 19.51 -4.82
N ILE A 33 18.18 18.25 -5.26
CA ILE A 33 19.35 17.42 -4.95
C ILE A 33 20.20 17.12 -6.18
N ALA A 34 19.61 17.16 -7.37
CA ALA A 34 20.31 16.88 -8.61
C ALA A 34 19.58 17.44 -9.84
N THR A 35 20.32 17.53 -10.93
CA THR A 35 19.79 17.77 -12.28
C THR A 35 20.47 16.79 -13.23
N SER A 36 19.68 16.13 -14.08
CA SER A 36 20.17 15.15 -15.07
C SER A 36 19.46 15.37 -16.40
N GLY A 37 20.17 15.95 -17.37
CA GLY A 37 19.58 16.35 -18.65
C GLY A 37 18.37 17.28 -18.45
N PRO A 38 17.17 16.94 -18.98
CA PRO A 38 15.99 17.77 -18.80
C PRO A 38 15.31 17.58 -17.42
N TRP A 39 15.79 16.64 -16.60
CA TRP A 39 15.17 16.31 -15.32
C TRP A 39 15.79 17.09 -14.17
N LYS A 40 14.94 17.72 -13.37
CA LYS A 40 15.33 18.29 -12.08
C LYS A 40 14.75 17.43 -10.96
N ILE A 41 15.60 16.97 -10.06
CA ILE A 41 15.28 15.98 -9.03
C ILE A 41 15.24 16.68 -7.67
N TYR A 42 14.13 16.52 -6.96
CA TYR A 42 13.91 17.09 -5.64
C TYR A 42 13.72 15.97 -4.62
N GLU A 43 14.37 16.08 -3.47
CA GLU A 43 14.01 15.32 -2.29
C GLU A 43 12.76 15.93 -1.65
N VAL A 44 11.85 15.06 -1.22
CA VAL A 44 10.59 15.42 -0.58
C VAL A 44 10.75 15.27 0.93
N ALA A 45 10.69 16.37 1.69
CA ALA A 45 10.81 16.33 3.13
C ALA A 45 9.61 15.61 3.78
N GLY A 46 9.82 14.91 4.91
CA GLY A 46 8.73 14.22 5.64
C GLY A 46 8.06 13.10 4.83
N SER A 47 8.83 12.44 3.97
CA SER A 47 8.39 11.34 3.11
C SER A 47 8.82 9.96 3.64
N ASP A 48 9.15 9.87 4.92
CA ASP A 48 9.56 8.61 5.55
C ASP A 48 8.49 7.53 5.33
N ILE A 49 8.94 6.33 4.97
CA ILE A 49 8.06 5.19 4.68
C ILE A 49 7.44 4.66 5.97
N VAL A 50 8.19 4.70 7.08
CA VAL A 50 7.69 4.35 8.40
C VAL A 50 7.73 5.60 9.25
N THR A 51 6.58 5.99 9.81
CA THR A 51 6.45 7.25 10.55
C THR A 51 5.57 7.06 11.79
N PRO A 52 5.93 7.65 12.95
CA PRO A 52 5.10 7.58 14.14
C PRO A 52 3.79 8.35 13.92
N LEU A 53 2.70 7.84 14.52
CA LEU A 53 1.44 8.56 14.54
C LEU A 53 1.36 9.48 15.76
N ARG A 54 0.76 10.66 15.56
CA ARG A 54 0.49 11.62 16.65
C ARG A 54 -0.93 11.51 17.21
N THR A 55 -1.82 10.93 16.43
CA THR A 55 -3.23 10.74 16.79
C THR A 55 -3.60 9.28 16.56
N GLN A 56 -4.33 8.70 17.51
CA GLN A 56 -4.82 7.34 17.42
C GLN A 56 -5.71 7.19 16.19
N PRO A 57 -5.56 6.11 15.39
CA PRO A 57 -6.50 5.81 14.31
C PRO A 57 -7.93 5.60 14.82
N VAL A 58 -8.88 5.72 13.90
CA VAL A 58 -10.30 5.41 14.15
C VAL A 58 -10.77 4.32 13.20
N VAL A 59 -11.55 3.37 13.72
CA VAL A 59 -12.13 2.29 12.92
C VAL A 59 -13.40 2.81 12.26
N VAL A 60 -13.45 2.73 10.93
CA VAL A 60 -14.65 3.10 10.17
C VAL A 60 -15.53 1.87 10.01
N GLU A 61 -16.77 1.98 10.48
CA GLU A 61 -17.74 0.89 10.38
C GLU A 61 -18.07 0.54 8.92
N GLY A 62 -18.28 -0.76 8.68
CA GLY A 62 -18.67 -1.26 7.37
C GLY A 62 -20.02 -0.69 6.93
N ARG A 63 -20.09 -0.24 5.67
CA ARG A 63 -21.33 0.22 5.03
C ARG A 63 -21.86 -0.87 4.11
N SER A 64 -23.16 -0.89 3.84
CA SER A 64 -23.74 -1.86 2.90
C SER A 64 -23.11 -1.78 1.50
N GLY A 65 -23.10 -2.92 0.78
CA GLY A 65 -22.58 -3.02 -0.59
C GLY A 65 -21.16 -3.59 -0.65
N ASP A 66 -20.47 -3.38 -1.77
CA ASP A 66 -19.10 -3.86 -1.96
C ASP A 66 -18.11 -3.08 -1.07
N GLN A 67 -17.51 -3.77 -0.11
CA GLN A 67 -16.53 -3.19 0.82
C GLN A 67 -15.29 -2.64 0.09
N ARG A 68 -14.94 -3.17 -1.08
CA ARG A 68 -13.82 -2.64 -1.88
C ARG A 68 -14.12 -1.25 -2.40
N GLU A 69 -15.33 -1.04 -2.91
CA GLU A 69 -15.81 0.28 -3.33
C GLU A 69 -15.95 1.23 -2.12
N ARG A 70 -16.52 0.77 -1.00
CA ARG A 70 -16.65 1.59 0.21
C ARG A 70 -15.29 2.06 0.73
N TRP A 71 -14.27 1.22 0.63
CA TRP A 71 -12.91 1.58 0.99
C TRP A 71 -12.27 2.54 -0.02
N LEU A 72 -12.54 2.37 -1.33
CA LEU A 72 -12.07 3.30 -2.34
C LEU A 72 -12.64 4.71 -2.12
N GLU A 73 -13.94 4.81 -1.82
CA GLU A 73 -14.61 6.07 -1.46
C GLU A 73 -13.95 6.70 -0.22
N LEU A 74 -13.78 5.92 0.85
CA LEU A 74 -13.17 6.38 2.11
C LEU A 74 -11.73 6.85 1.91
N GLY A 75 -10.90 6.02 1.27
CA GLY A 75 -9.50 6.31 1.03
C GLY A 75 -9.30 7.54 0.15
N THR A 76 -10.13 7.69 -0.90
CA THR A 76 -10.12 8.87 -1.77
C THR A 76 -10.57 10.12 -1.02
N SER A 77 -11.63 10.01 -0.22
CA SER A 77 -12.18 11.12 0.56
C SER A 77 -11.18 11.63 1.59
N TRP A 78 -10.55 10.74 2.34
CA TRP A 78 -9.48 11.09 3.27
C TRP A 78 -8.28 11.73 2.57
N MET A 79 -7.84 11.16 1.44
CA MET A 79 -6.67 11.65 0.71
C MET A 79 -6.90 13.04 0.11
N GLN A 80 -8.10 13.30 -0.42
CA GLN A 80 -8.43 14.57 -1.08
C GLN A 80 -8.90 15.65 -0.09
N ASN A 81 -9.49 15.26 1.05
CA ASN A 81 -10.10 16.18 2.02
C ASN A 81 -9.53 15.99 3.43
N ARG A 82 -8.20 15.81 3.54
CA ARG A 82 -7.53 15.41 4.79
C ARG A 82 -7.85 16.30 6.00
N SER A 83 -8.02 17.62 5.78
CA SER A 83 -8.35 18.57 6.85
C SER A 83 -9.72 18.33 7.49
N GLU A 84 -10.59 17.52 6.88
CA GLU A 84 -11.88 17.11 7.43
C GLU A 84 -11.76 15.88 8.35
N TRP A 85 -10.58 15.27 8.45
CA TRP A 85 -10.33 14.06 9.23
C TRP A 85 -9.36 14.32 10.38
N ASN A 86 -9.86 14.26 11.61
CA ASN A 86 -9.04 14.47 12.82
C ASN A 86 -8.12 13.28 13.14
N ALA A 87 -8.40 12.11 12.57
CA ALA A 87 -7.64 10.88 12.78
C ALA A 87 -7.57 10.05 11.49
N LEU A 88 -6.62 9.13 11.44
CA LEU A 88 -6.44 8.23 10.31
C LEU A 88 -7.55 7.15 10.30
N PRO A 89 -8.34 7.00 9.22
CA PRO A 89 -9.34 5.95 9.13
C PRO A 89 -8.69 4.58 8.92
N ALA A 90 -9.13 3.60 9.71
CA ALA A 90 -8.73 2.20 9.68
C ALA A 90 -9.92 1.30 9.33
N ALA A 91 -9.66 0.20 8.64
CA ALA A 91 -10.67 -0.80 8.30
C ALA A 91 -11.02 -1.69 9.50
N ASP A 92 -10.06 -1.86 10.41
CA ASP A 92 -10.14 -2.65 11.62
C ASP A 92 -9.06 -2.15 12.59
N GLY A 93 -9.11 -2.59 13.84
CA GLY A 93 -8.18 -2.16 14.87
C GLY A 93 -8.51 -2.73 16.25
N PRO A 94 -7.64 -2.48 17.25
CA PRO A 94 -7.90 -2.80 18.64
C PRO A 94 -9.25 -2.28 19.16
N ASP A 95 -9.75 -2.94 20.21
CA ASP A 95 -11.08 -2.67 20.76
C ASP A 95 -11.22 -1.29 21.41
N GLU A 96 -10.10 -0.70 21.81
CA GLU A 96 -10.01 0.63 22.39
C GLU A 96 -10.02 1.76 21.35
N TRP A 97 -9.86 1.46 20.05
CA TRP A 97 -9.95 2.50 19.02
C TRP A 97 -11.39 3.01 18.90
N GLN A 98 -11.55 4.31 18.65
CA GLN A 98 -12.88 4.88 18.44
C GLN A 98 -13.47 4.29 17.15
N ARG A 99 -14.73 3.85 17.22
CA ARG A 99 -15.50 3.39 16.06
C ARG A 99 -16.36 4.53 15.58
N VAL A 100 -16.35 4.80 14.28
CA VAL A 100 -17.11 5.89 13.67
C VAL A 100 -17.84 5.38 12.44
N SER A 101 -19.07 5.86 12.26
CA SER A 101 -19.80 5.69 11.00
C SER A 101 -19.49 6.87 10.07
N VAL A 102 -19.60 6.62 8.77
CA VAL A 102 -19.40 7.63 7.73
C VAL A 102 -20.57 7.59 6.77
N ASP A 103 -20.89 8.73 6.15
CA ASP A 103 -21.93 8.81 5.13
C ASP A 103 -21.45 9.59 3.91
N VAL A 104 -22.14 9.37 2.79
CA VAL A 104 -21.90 10.15 1.58
C VAL A 104 -22.37 11.58 1.80
N ASP A 105 -21.49 12.53 1.52
CA ASP A 105 -21.86 13.92 1.43
C ASP A 105 -22.60 14.18 0.11
N MET A 106 -23.93 14.12 0.19
CA MET A 106 -24.82 14.30 -0.95
C MET A 106 -24.67 15.67 -1.63
N SER A 107 -24.14 16.69 -0.93
CA SER A 107 -23.93 18.03 -1.50
C SER A 107 -22.76 18.09 -2.48
N ARG A 108 -21.80 17.16 -2.35
CA ARG A 108 -20.58 17.06 -3.18
C ARG A 108 -20.66 15.96 -4.24
N ARG A 109 -21.78 15.25 -4.34
CA ARG A 109 -21.94 14.19 -5.33
C ARG A 109 -21.98 14.78 -6.74
N GLU A 110 -21.13 14.24 -7.61
CA GLU A 110 -21.09 14.60 -9.02
C GLU A 110 -21.30 13.37 -9.92
N GLY A 111 -22.36 13.43 -10.74
CA GLY A 111 -22.75 12.37 -11.66
C GLY A 111 -23.83 11.44 -11.09
N GLU A 112 -24.60 10.84 -12.00
CA GLU A 112 -25.69 9.93 -11.67
C GLU A 112 -25.19 8.49 -11.45
N PRO A 113 -25.86 7.68 -10.61
CA PRO A 113 -25.53 6.27 -10.45
C PRO A 113 -25.53 5.53 -11.80
N GLY A 114 -24.40 4.92 -12.14
CA GLY A 114 -24.21 4.14 -13.37
C GLY A 114 -23.69 4.93 -14.58
N ALA A 115 -23.41 6.23 -14.45
CA ALA A 115 -22.78 7.02 -15.50
C ALA A 115 -21.24 6.85 -15.50
N ASP A 116 -20.63 6.73 -16.69
CA ASP A 116 -19.17 6.58 -16.86
C ASP A 116 -18.36 7.78 -16.32
N SER A 117 -18.98 8.97 -16.26
CA SER A 117 -18.38 10.20 -15.76
C SER A 117 -18.61 10.45 -14.27
N ARG A 118 -19.22 9.51 -13.55
CA ARG A 118 -19.50 9.66 -12.13
C ARG A 118 -18.18 9.74 -11.33
N LYS A 119 -18.04 10.76 -10.50
CA LYS A 119 -16.91 10.87 -9.58
C LYS A 119 -17.12 9.96 -8.37
N VAL A 120 -16.01 9.54 -7.76
CA VAL A 120 -16.04 8.80 -6.49
C VAL A 120 -16.77 9.66 -5.45
N ASP A 121 -17.76 9.08 -4.77
CA ASP A 121 -18.51 9.79 -3.74
C ASP A 121 -17.58 10.24 -2.61
N VAL A 122 -17.74 11.50 -2.18
CA VAL A 122 -17.04 12.00 -0.99
C VAL A 122 -17.79 11.53 0.25
N VAL A 123 -17.08 10.90 1.18
CA VAL A 123 -17.63 10.43 2.45
C VAL A 123 -17.04 11.21 3.62
N VAL A 124 -17.88 11.46 4.62
CA VAL A 124 -17.54 12.22 5.83
C VAL A 124 -17.98 11.45 7.09
N PRO A 125 -17.29 11.64 8.23
CA PRO A 125 -17.77 11.14 9.51
C PRO A 125 -19.16 11.68 9.83
N THR A 126 -20.07 10.82 10.32
CA THR A 126 -21.41 11.24 10.75
C THR A 126 -21.42 11.91 12.12
N ALA A 127 -20.37 11.67 12.91
CA ALA A 127 -20.13 12.25 14.21
C ALA A 127 -18.71 12.81 14.29
N THR A 128 -18.48 13.70 15.26
CA THR A 128 -17.15 14.24 15.53
C THR A 128 -16.19 13.13 15.95
N ILE A 129 -15.01 13.11 15.34
CA ILE A 129 -13.90 12.25 15.74
C ILE A 129 -13.21 12.91 16.95
N ASP A 130 -13.17 12.18 18.06
CA ASP A 130 -12.50 12.59 19.29
C ASP A 130 -11.04 12.19 19.19
N ALA A 131 -10.19 13.12 18.75
CA ALA A 131 -8.77 12.86 18.53
C ALA A 131 -8.05 12.50 19.85
N VAL A 132 -7.61 11.26 19.96
CA VAL A 132 -6.75 10.80 21.06
C VAL A 132 -5.30 11.03 20.68
N ALA A 133 -4.61 11.92 21.41
CA ALA A 133 -3.18 12.15 21.24
C ALA A 133 -2.39 10.89 21.63
N LEU A 134 -1.40 10.55 20.80
CA LEU A 134 -0.47 9.47 21.07
C LEU A 134 0.84 10.02 21.65
N ASP A 135 1.48 9.18 22.44
CA ASP A 135 2.85 9.39 22.89
C ASP A 135 3.81 9.54 21.71
N GLU A 136 4.83 10.40 21.86
CA GLU A 136 5.90 10.49 20.87
C GLU A 136 6.75 9.20 20.87
N VAL A 137 7.06 8.74 19.66
CA VAL A 137 7.87 7.55 19.37
C VAL A 137 8.89 7.89 18.30
N THR A 138 10.11 7.42 18.50
CA THR A 138 11.19 7.51 17.54
C THR A 138 11.25 6.22 16.73
N VAL A 139 11.10 6.34 15.42
CA VAL A 139 11.35 5.23 14.48
C VAL A 139 12.78 5.35 13.96
N SER A 140 13.50 4.24 13.91
CA SER A 140 14.89 4.20 13.44
C SER A 140 15.19 2.91 12.67
N ASN A 141 16.37 2.84 12.04
CA ASN A 141 16.85 1.66 11.31
C ASN A 141 15.85 1.09 10.30
N VAL A 142 15.14 1.98 9.58
CA VAL A 142 14.17 1.57 8.56
C VAL A 142 14.91 0.95 7.38
N ASP A 143 14.66 -0.34 7.12
CA ASP A 143 15.16 -1.08 5.98
C ASP A 143 14.01 -1.62 5.13
N ILE A 144 14.07 -1.37 3.82
CA ILE A 144 13.03 -1.74 2.86
C ILE A 144 13.67 -2.67 1.83
N GLY A 145 13.28 -3.94 1.89
CA GLY A 145 13.62 -4.94 0.90
C GLY A 145 12.60 -4.98 -0.24
N GLN A 146 12.76 -5.94 -1.15
CA GLN A 146 11.80 -6.15 -2.24
C GLN A 146 10.43 -6.64 -1.73
N GLN A 147 10.44 -7.42 -0.65
CA GLN A 147 9.26 -8.06 -0.06
C GLN A 147 9.26 -7.92 1.46
N SER A 148 10.01 -6.96 2.01
CA SER A 148 10.15 -6.79 3.45
C SER A 148 10.26 -5.33 3.85
N VAL A 149 9.80 -5.02 5.05
CA VAL A 149 10.01 -3.75 5.73
C VAL A 149 10.40 -4.08 7.16
N SER A 150 11.50 -3.52 7.65
CA SER A 150 11.88 -3.63 9.06
C SER A 150 12.28 -2.28 9.62
N PHE A 151 12.07 -2.10 10.92
CA PHE A 151 12.40 -0.87 11.63
C PHE A 151 12.43 -1.12 13.13
N ASP A 152 13.08 -0.22 13.85
CA ASP A 152 13.13 -0.22 15.30
C ASP A 152 12.33 0.96 15.87
N VAL A 153 11.76 0.76 17.06
CA VAL A 153 11.07 1.80 17.85
C VAL A 153 11.69 1.92 19.22
N ASP A 154 11.68 3.11 19.79
CA ASP A 154 12.10 3.35 21.18
C ASP A 154 11.01 2.97 22.20
N LYS A 155 9.74 3.00 21.80
CA LYS A 155 8.58 2.70 22.64
C LYS A 155 7.59 1.77 21.92
N VAL A 156 7.16 0.74 22.65
CA VAL A 156 6.13 -0.21 22.21
C VAL A 156 4.72 0.25 22.60
N GLY A 157 3.69 -0.31 21.97
CA GLY A 157 2.29 -0.05 22.25
C GLY A 157 1.70 1.20 21.58
N VAL A 158 2.52 1.98 20.86
CA VAL A 158 2.06 3.17 20.13
C VAL A 158 1.96 2.85 18.63
N PRO A 159 0.82 3.12 17.97
CA PRO A 159 0.64 2.89 16.54
C PRO A 159 1.68 3.59 15.66
N VAL A 160 2.26 2.86 14.70
CA VAL A 160 3.20 3.36 13.70
C VAL A 160 2.61 3.18 12.31
N LEU A 161 2.68 4.22 11.48
CA LEU A 161 2.22 4.21 10.09
C LEU A 161 3.33 3.68 9.17
N VAL A 162 2.98 2.70 8.34
CA VAL A 162 3.80 2.15 7.27
C VAL A 162 3.14 2.50 5.94
N ARG A 163 3.78 3.40 5.18
CA ARG A 163 3.33 3.93 3.89
C ARG A 163 3.59 2.96 2.73
N VAL A 164 3.35 1.68 2.98
CA VAL A 164 3.38 0.60 1.99
C VAL A 164 1.96 0.10 1.81
N SER A 165 1.60 -0.24 0.57
CA SER A 165 0.28 -0.73 0.25
C SER A 165 -0.08 -1.99 1.05
N TYR A 166 -1.21 -1.95 1.73
CA TYR A 166 -1.79 -3.09 2.41
C TYR A 166 -2.23 -4.15 1.41
N PHE A 167 -1.92 -5.39 1.77
CA PHE A 167 -2.44 -6.63 1.20
C PHE A 167 -2.59 -7.67 2.32
N PRO A 168 -3.54 -8.60 2.23
CA PRO A 168 -3.75 -9.61 3.27
C PRO A 168 -2.57 -10.55 3.52
N ASN A 169 -1.61 -10.65 2.58
CA ASN A 169 -0.48 -11.56 2.67
C ASN A 169 0.74 -10.96 3.39
N TRP A 170 0.61 -9.78 3.98
CA TRP A 170 1.66 -9.24 4.86
C TRP A 170 1.65 -9.99 6.19
N ASN A 171 2.79 -10.59 6.53
CA ASN A 171 3.06 -11.13 7.85
C ASN A 171 3.86 -10.11 8.67
N VAL A 172 3.58 -10.02 9.97
CA VAL A 172 4.23 -9.06 10.88
C VAL A 172 4.72 -9.80 12.11
N SER A 173 5.96 -9.52 12.50
CA SER A 173 6.60 -9.99 13.72
C SER A 173 7.04 -8.80 14.56
N GLY A 174 6.87 -8.91 15.88
CA GLY A 174 7.19 -7.84 16.83
C GLY A 174 6.14 -6.71 16.90
N ALA A 175 4.97 -6.90 16.29
CA ALA A 175 3.86 -5.96 16.35
C ALA A 175 2.50 -6.65 16.12
N GLU A 176 1.42 -6.00 16.56
CA GLU A 176 0.05 -6.33 16.17
C GLU A 176 -0.33 -5.67 14.85
N GLY A 177 -1.24 -6.30 14.11
CA GLY A 177 -1.66 -5.91 12.78
C GLY A 177 -1.08 -6.81 11.67
N PRO A 178 -0.90 -6.30 10.43
CA PRO A 178 -1.07 -4.90 10.03
C PRO A 178 -2.54 -4.54 9.82
N TYR A 179 -2.94 -3.38 10.32
CA TYR A 179 -4.28 -2.82 10.11
C TYR A 179 -4.30 -1.97 8.85
N ARG A 180 -5.25 -2.23 7.96
CA ARG A 180 -5.43 -1.44 6.73
C ARG A 180 -5.93 -0.04 7.11
N VAL A 181 -5.23 0.99 6.64
CA VAL A 181 -5.58 2.40 6.86
C VAL A 181 -5.64 3.18 5.54
N ALA A 182 -6.35 4.30 5.55
CA ALA A 182 -6.53 5.11 4.34
C ALA A 182 -5.17 5.65 3.80
N PRO A 183 -5.00 5.76 2.47
CA PRO A 183 -5.94 5.32 1.45
C PRO A 183 -5.86 3.81 1.18
N ASN A 184 -4.68 3.20 1.38
CA ASN A 184 -4.48 1.76 1.38
C ASN A 184 -3.15 1.41 2.05
N MET A 185 -2.77 2.13 3.11
CA MET A 185 -1.52 1.94 3.84
C MET A 185 -1.73 0.98 5.03
N MET A 186 -0.70 0.80 5.84
CA MET A 186 -0.74 -0.09 7.01
C MET A 186 -0.41 0.65 8.30
N VAL A 187 -1.07 0.29 9.39
CA VAL A 187 -0.63 0.62 10.74
C VAL A 187 -0.27 -0.67 11.46
N VAL A 188 0.82 -0.63 12.22
CA VAL A 188 1.21 -1.71 13.13
C VAL A 188 1.38 -1.13 14.53
N ILE A 189 1.14 -1.95 15.55
CA ILE A 189 1.31 -1.56 16.96
C ILE A 189 2.46 -2.39 17.52
N PRO A 190 3.68 -1.83 17.67
CA PRO A 190 4.83 -2.58 18.11
C PRO A 190 4.61 -3.23 19.47
N THR A 191 4.90 -4.53 19.58
CA THR A 191 4.95 -5.30 20.84
C THR A 191 6.39 -5.60 21.24
N SER A 192 7.35 -5.32 20.35
CA SER A 192 8.79 -5.39 20.53
C SER A 192 9.44 -4.12 19.96
N ASN A 193 10.65 -3.78 20.43
CA ASN A 193 11.42 -2.65 19.90
C ASN A 193 11.92 -2.87 18.47
N SER A 194 11.88 -4.09 17.96
CA SER A 194 12.23 -4.41 16.57
C SER A 194 11.04 -5.06 15.87
N VAL A 195 10.62 -4.46 14.76
CA VAL A 195 9.47 -4.86 13.97
C VAL A 195 9.94 -5.29 12.58
N SER A 196 9.42 -6.42 12.10
CA SER A 196 9.67 -6.93 10.75
C SER A 196 8.38 -7.33 10.08
N MET A 197 8.21 -6.92 8.83
CA MET A 197 7.08 -7.24 7.97
C MET A 197 7.59 -7.94 6.72
N SER A 198 6.95 -9.02 6.30
CA SER A 198 7.27 -9.75 5.07
C SER A 198 6.03 -10.03 4.24
N PHE A 199 6.15 -9.85 2.93
CA PHE A 199 5.09 -10.19 1.98
C PHE A 199 5.28 -11.64 1.52
N GLU A 200 4.35 -12.52 1.90
CA GLU A 200 4.45 -13.95 1.63
C GLU A 200 3.60 -14.39 0.43
N SER A 201 3.99 -15.52 -0.18
CA SER A 201 3.19 -16.16 -1.22
C SER A 201 1.93 -16.79 -0.63
N SER A 202 0.82 -16.67 -1.36
CA SER A 202 -0.47 -17.23 -0.94
C SER A 202 -0.54 -18.74 -1.18
N LEU A 203 -1.51 -19.42 -0.57
CA LEU A 203 -1.79 -20.84 -0.86
C LEU A 203 -2.15 -21.08 -2.34
N VAL A 204 -2.80 -20.10 -2.97
CA VAL A 204 -3.14 -20.14 -4.41
C VAL A 204 -1.88 -20.13 -5.25
N ASP A 205 -0.87 -19.33 -4.88
CA ASP A 205 0.41 -19.30 -5.58
C ASP A 205 1.12 -20.65 -5.52
N HIS A 206 1.15 -21.28 -4.34
CA HIS A 206 1.73 -22.62 -4.17
C HIS A 206 1.01 -23.67 -5.03
N PHE A 207 -0.32 -23.64 -5.08
CA PHE A 207 -1.10 -24.55 -5.93
C PHE A 207 -0.86 -24.30 -7.42
N ALA A 208 -0.78 -23.03 -7.84
CA ALA A 208 -0.46 -22.66 -9.21
C ALA A 208 0.94 -23.18 -9.60
N TYR A 209 1.95 -23.03 -8.74
CA TYR A 209 3.29 -23.58 -9.00
C TYR A 209 3.27 -25.10 -9.15
N LEU A 210 2.48 -25.81 -8.35
CA LEU A 210 2.31 -27.27 -8.49
C LEU A 210 1.68 -27.62 -9.84
N LEU A 211 0.62 -26.93 -10.24
CA LEU A 211 -0.03 -27.15 -11.54
C LEU A 211 0.91 -26.82 -12.71
N THR A 212 1.71 -25.76 -12.61
CA THR A 212 2.73 -25.42 -13.61
C THR A 212 3.76 -26.55 -13.73
N LEU A 213 4.26 -27.06 -12.60
CA LEU A 213 5.21 -28.17 -12.60
C LEU A 213 4.59 -29.44 -13.22
N ALA A 214 3.35 -29.76 -12.86
CA ALA A 214 2.62 -30.89 -13.45
C ALA A 214 2.46 -30.74 -14.97
N GLY A 215 2.09 -29.53 -15.44
CA GLY A 215 2.00 -29.22 -16.87
C GLY A 215 3.33 -29.43 -17.61
N ILE A 216 4.43 -28.91 -17.05
CA ILE A 216 5.77 -29.10 -17.61
C ILE A 216 6.12 -30.59 -17.71
N VAL A 217 5.84 -31.38 -16.66
CA VAL A 217 6.07 -32.82 -16.65
C VAL A 217 5.27 -33.51 -17.76
N VAL A 218 3.98 -33.18 -17.91
CA VAL A 218 3.12 -33.74 -18.97
C VAL A 218 3.69 -33.42 -20.36
N THR A 219 4.08 -32.16 -20.61
CA THR A 219 4.68 -31.76 -21.89
C THR A 219 5.98 -32.53 -22.17
N ILE A 220 6.84 -32.72 -21.18
CA ILE A 220 8.08 -33.51 -21.33
C ILE A 220 7.77 -34.98 -21.64
N VAL A 221 6.76 -35.57 -20.98
CA VAL A 221 6.37 -36.97 -21.20
C VAL A 221 5.82 -37.16 -22.62
N ILE A 222 4.95 -36.28 -23.09
CA ILE A 222 4.41 -36.32 -24.46
C ILE A 222 5.56 -36.19 -25.47
N PHE A 223 6.40 -35.17 -25.33
CA PHE A 223 7.53 -34.94 -26.23
C PHE A 223 8.52 -36.13 -26.27
N ARG A 224 8.75 -36.79 -25.14
CA ARG A 224 9.60 -37.99 -25.07
C ARG A 224 8.95 -39.21 -25.71
N ARG A 225 7.63 -39.35 -25.67
CA ARG A 225 6.89 -40.42 -26.37
C ARG A 225 6.97 -40.22 -27.89
N ASP A 226 6.66 -39.03 -28.39
CA ASP A 226 6.71 -38.73 -29.84
C ASP A 226 8.11 -38.96 -30.43
N ARG A 227 9.18 -38.60 -29.71
CA ARG A 227 10.55 -38.87 -30.15
C ARG A 227 10.92 -40.36 -30.17
N ARG A 228 10.37 -41.17 -29.26
CA ARG A 228 10.61 -42.62 -29.26
C ARG A 228 9.91 -43.28 -30.45
N GLU A 229 8.68 -42.90 -30.72
CA GLU A 229 7.90 -43.39 -31.87
C GLU A 229 8.57 -43.01 -33.19
N ASN A 230 8.96 -41.74 -33.37
CA ASN A 230 9.67 -41.31 -34.58
C ASN A 230 11.04 -41.99 -34.78
N ARG A 231 11.76 -42.35 -33.71
CA ARG A 231 13.06 -43.05 -33.78
C ARG A 231 12.91 -44.53 -34.13
N GLN A 232 11.80 -45.18 -33.77
CA GLN A 232 11.49 -46.54 -34.22
C GLN A 232 11.14 -46.59 -35.71
N VAL A 233 10.47 -45.55 -36.24
CA VAL A 233 10.10 -45.48 -37.66
C VAL A 233 11.30 -45.22 -38.58
N THR A 234 12.37 -44.60 -38.09
CA THR A 234 13.56 -44.22 -38.88
C THR A 234 14.79 -45.14 -38.71
N ALA A 235 14.70 -46.21 -37.93
CA ALA A 235 15.79 -47.17 -37.83
C ALA A 235 15.95 -47.92 -39.17
N PRO A 236 17.12 -47.89 -39.83
CA PRO A 236 17.33 -48.63 -41.07
C PRO A 236 17.25 -50.13 -40.79
N ALA A 237 16.52 -50.86 -41.64
CA ALA A 237 16.55 -52.32 -41.62
C ALA A 237 18.00 -52.77 -41.83
N GLU A 238 18.55 -53.51 -40.87
CA GLU A 238 19.82 -54.21 -41.05
C GLU A 238 19.69 -55.11 -42.29
N ALA A 239 20.44 -54.76 -43.34
CA ALA A 239 20.56 -55.59 -44.53
C ALA A 239 21.45 -56.81 -44.20
N PRO A 240 21.07 -58.02 -44.65
CA PRO A 240 21.76 -59.27 -44.33
C PRO A 240 23.15 -59.38 -44.96
#